data_AF-A0A7S4FA50-F1
#
_entry.id   AF-A0A7S4FA50-F1
#
_cell.length_a   1.000
_cell.length_b   1.000
_cell.length_c   1.000
_cell.angle_alpha   90.00
_cell.angle_beta   90.00
_cell.angle_gamma   90.00
#
_symmetry.space_group_name_H-M   'P 1'
#
loop_
_entity.id
_entity.type
_entity.pdbx_description
1 polymer ?
#
loop_
_entity_poly.entity_id
_entity_poly.type
_entity_poly.pdbx_seq_one_letter_code
_entity_poly.pdbx_strand_id
1 'polypeptide(L)'
;MIAISAAMAVAFSGGMSCGLHGSRPLVCIPQRPIGVQMKGAPQVPFKYPGMDSPQWIDVFNRMYRERIMFMGQDIDDDFANTIIAVLLFLENEDRTAPVSMYMNVGGGVMKSGLAMYDTMQMMPYEIQTVNIGMCAQIAAFIAASGTKGKRFALPNARFMMQNPRIEPPVDNKGQPRQRIMQATEMRLEVAEVLRDKKRMIEGFASFTGQPIDKLELDFKRDFYLNAYEASQYGLIDQLLLPKRPSKIKSKADIRFGNFGGPEQRYQGGNDNSPSIPPNAGNDGPPPAGIY
;
A
#
# COMPACT_ATOMS: atom_id res chain seq x y z
N MET A 1 -40.97 20.02 3.60
CA MET A 1 -40.13 21.20 3.32
C MET A 1 -38.71 20.87 3.75
N ILE A 2 -37.85 20.55 2.79
CA ILE A 2 -36.48 20.10 3.02
C ILE A 2 -35.59 21.34 3.09
N ALA A 3 -35.01 21.60 4.26
CA ALA A 3 -33.98 22.63 4.43
C ALA A 3 -32.61 22.01 4.08
N ILE A 4 -32.10 22.33 2.90
CA ILE A 4 -30.70 22.12 2.53
C ILE A 4 -29.95 23.37 2.99
N SER A 5 -29.11 23.24 4.01
CA SER A 5 -28.17 24.30 4.39
C SER A 5 -26.86 23.68 4.86
N ALA A 6 -25.84 23.79 4.01
CA ALA A 6 -24.44 23.86 4.40
C ALA A 6 -23.67 24.47 3.23
N ALA A 7 -23.54 25.79 3.25
CA ALA A 7 -22.71 26.55 2.32
C ALA A 7 -21.24 26.18 2.55
N MET A 8 -20.59 25.65 1.52
CA MET A 8 -19.15 25.39 1.48
C MET A 8 -18.44 26.72 1.20
N ALA A 9 -17.88 27.33 2.23
CA ALA A 9 -17.08 28.53 2.08
C ALA A 9 -15.72 28.16 1.46
N VAL A 10 -15.51 28.51 0.19
CA VAL A 10 -14.22 28.48 -0.48
C VAL A 10 -13.44 29.72 -0.05
N ALA A 11 -12.53 29.57 0.89
CA ALA A 11 -11.62 30.64 1.28
C ALA A 11 -10.42 30.67 0.32
N PHE A 12 -10.37 31.67 -0.56
CA PHE A 12 -9.19 31.98 -1.36
C PHE A 12 -8.26 32.90 -0.56
N SER A 13 -7.21 32.34 0.03
CA SER A 13 -6.10 33.13 0.58
C SER A 13 -4.92 33.08 -0.40
N GLY A 14 -4.89 34.00 -1.37
CA GLY A 14 -3.74 34.18 -2.25
C GLY A 14 -2.66 35.00 -1.54
N GLY A 15 -1.64 34.33 -1.00
CA GLY A 15 -0.44 34.97 -0.46
C GLY A 15 0.66 35.05 -1.52
N MET A 16 1.11 36.27 -1.85
CA MET A 16 2.30 36.50 -2.68
C MET A 16 3.54 36.54 -1.79
N SER A 17 4.57 35.75 -2.11
CA SER A 17 5.91 35.90 -1.52
C SER A 17 6.89 36.28 -2.63
N CYS A 18 7.34 37.53 -2.64
CA CYS A 18 8.41 38.02 -3.49
C CYS A 18 9.70 38.13 -2.66
N GLY A 19 10.65 37.24 -2.89
CA GLY A 19 12.01 37.34 -2.34
C GLY A 19 12.92 38.11 -3.30
N LEU A 20 13.63 39.13 -2.79
CA LEU A 20 14.66 39.85 -3.52
C LEU A 20 16.01 39.13 -3.41
N HIS A 21 16.52 38.62 -4.52
CA HIS A 21 17.95 38.31 -4.69
C HIS A 21 18.37 38.60 -6.13
N GLY A 22 19.30 39.56 -6.27
CA GLY A 22 20.24 39.74 -7.38
C GLY A 22 19.76 39.54 -8.83
N SER A 23 19.58 40.65 -9.55
CA SER A 23 19.85 40.83 -10.99
C SER A 23 19.63 39.61 -11.93
N ARG A 24 18.47 38.97 -11.83
CA ARG A 24 17.92 38.05 -12.84
C ARG A 24 16.43 38.38 -13.04
N PRO A 25 15.89 38.29 -14.28
CA PRO A 25 14.47 38.55 -14.52
C PRO A 25 13.63 37.57 -13.69
N LEU A 26 12.61 38.10 -13.03
CA LEU A 26 11.67 37.35 -12.20
C LEU A 26 10.98 36.28 -13.08
N VAL A 27 11.39 35.03 -12.92
CA VAL A 27 10.64 33.89 -13.46
C VAL A 27 9.49 33.64 -12.48
N CYS A 28 8.32 34.17 -12.80
CA CYS A 28 7.07 33.78 -12.13
C CYS A 28 6.77 32.32 -12.48
N ILE A 29 7.21 31.39 -11.63
CA ILE A 29 6.80 30.00 -11.73
C ILE A 29 5.34 29.95 -11.25
N PRO A 30 4.37 29.58 -12.10
CA PRO A 30 3.01 29.36 -11.63
C PRO A 30 3.08 28.22 -10.62
N GLN A 31 2.69 28.50 -9.36
CA GLN A 31 2.50 27.44 -8.39
C GLN A 31 1.48 26.46 -8.97
N ARG A 32 1.85 25.17 -9.02
CA ARG A 32 0.95 24.10 -9.46
C ARG A 32 -0.40 24.30 -8.76
N PRO A 33 -1.54 24.13 -9.47
CA PRO A 33 -2.84 24.24 -8.83
C PRO A 33 -2.83 23.35 -7.59
N ILE A 34 -3.09 23.98 -6.45
CA ILE A 34 -3.15 23.35 -5.13
C ILE A 34 -4.05 22.14 -5.28
N GLY A 35 -3.49 20.95 -5.05
CA GLY A 35 -4.25 19.71 -5.09
C GLY A 35 -5.49 19.87 -4.23
N VAL A 36 -6.65 19.48 -4.76
CA VAL A 36 -7.89 19.41 -3.99
C VAL A 36 -7.64 18.42 -2.85
N GLN A 37 -7.27 18.93 -1.67
CA GLN A 37 -7.25 18.13 -0.46
C GLN A 37 -8.70 17.86 -0.11
N MET A 38 -9.17 16.63 -0.32
CA MET A 38 -10.43 16.20 0.26
C MET A 38 -10.31 16.36 1.78
N LYS A 39 -11.11 17.28 2.33
CA LYS A 39 -11.06 17.66 3.73
C LYS A 39 -11.84 16.62 4.54
N GLY A 40 -11.17 15.53 4.90
CA GLY A 40 -11.71 14.44 5.71
C GLY A 40 -12.01 13.16 4.91
N ALA A 41 -12.08 12.04 5.63
CA ALA A 41 -12.43 10.76 5.04
C ALA A 41 -13.90 10.75 4.58
N PRO A 42 -14.21 10.08 3.46
CA PRO A 42 -15.58 10.03 2.94
C PRO A 42 -16.49 9.31 3.94
N GLN A 43 -17.69 9.85 4.12
CA GLN A 43 -18.67 9.31 5.06
C GLN A 43 -19.69 8.42 4.35
N VAL A 44 -20.09 7.35 5.02
CA VAL A 44 -21.11 6.39 4.57
C VAL A 44 -22.22 6.26 5.62
N PRO A 45 -23.48 6.08 5.20
CA PRO A 45 -24.57 5.89 6.14
C PRO A 45 -24.48 4.48 6.76
N PHE A 46 -24.54 4.41 8.09
CA PHE A 46 -24.58 3.17 8.85
C PHE A 46 -25.70 3.19 9.89
N LYS A 47 -26.51 2.13 9.90
CA LYS A 47 -27.63 1.98 10.84
C LYS A 47 -27.23 0.99 11.93
N TYR A 48 -27.17 1.46 13.17
CA TYR A 48 -26.94 0.60 14.34
C TYR A 48 -28.19 -0.25 14.65
N PRO A 49 -28.03 -1.46 15.20
CA PRO A 49 -29.16 -2.25 15.68
C PRO A 49 -29.95 -1.46 16.74
N GLY A 50 -31.26 -1.30 16.53
CA GLY A 50 -32.15 -0.59 17.46
C GLY A 50 -32.24 0.94 17.28
N MET A 51 -31.57 1.52 16.27
CA MET A 51 -31.72 2.95 15.92
C MET A 51 -32.63 3.11 14.71
N ASP A 52 -33.52 4.12 14.71
CA ASP A 52 -34.41 4.38 13.58
C ASP A 52 -33.72 5.11 12.42
N SER A 53 -32.77 5.98 12.72
CA SER A 53 -32.04 6.78 11.72
C SER A 53 -30.60 6.27 11.49
N PRO A 54 -30.12 6.29 10.23
CA PRO A 54 -28.72 6.01 9.94
C PRO A 54 -27.83 7.18 10.40
N GLN A 55 -26.68 6.85 10.97
CA GLN A 55 -25.63 7.82 11.27
C GLN A 55 -24.57 7.80 10.16
N TRP A 56 -23.97 8.96 9.89
CA TRP A 56 -22.86 9.05 8.97
C TRP A 56 -21.56 8.72 9.70
N ILE A 57 -20.86 7.68 9.24
CA ILE A 57 -19.58 7.25 9.80
C ILE A 57 -18.51 7.27 8.71
N ASP A 58 -17.25 7.36 9.11
CA ASP A 58 -16.12 7.20 8.20
C ASP A 58 -16.16 5.82 7.51
N VAL A 59 -15.89 5.80 6.21
CA VAL A 59 -15.74 4.57 5.42
C VAL A 59 -14.75 3.59 6.04
N PHE A 60 -13.64 4.06 6.61
CA PHE A 60 -12.65 3.16 7.22
C PHE A 60 -13.22 2.49 8.47
N ASN A 61 -13.92 3.23 9.32
CA ASN A 61 -14.61 2.69 10.48
C ASN A 61 -15.71 1.70 10.10
N ARG A 62 -16.39 1.93 8.97
CA ARG A 62 -17.35 0.98 8.42
C ARG A 62 -16.66 -0.31 7.98
N MET A 63 -15.55 -0.20 7.26
CA MET A 63 -14.78 -1.34 6.76
C MET A 63 -14.13 -2.16 7.89
N TYR A 64 -13.62 -1.53 8.94
CA TYR A 64 -13.06 -2.22 10.10
C TYR A 64 -14.08 -3.14 10.78
N ARG A 65 -15.34 -2.71 10.89
CA ARG A 65 -16.44 -3.56 11.40
C ARG A 65 -16.76 -4.73 10.47
N GLU A 66 -16.54 -4.57 9.17
CA GLU A 66 -16.64 -5.67 8.19
C GLU A 66 -15.36 -6.52 8.15
N ARG A 67 -14.43 -6.35 9.11
CA ARG A 67 -13.14 -7.07 9.21
C ARG A 67 -12.20 -6.79 8.04
N ILE A 68 -12.36 -5.63 7.41
CA ILE A 68 -11.49 -5.17 6.33
C ILE A 68 -10.65 -4.02 6.88
N MET A 69 -9.35 -4.24 6.95
CA MET A 69 -8.38 -3.29 7.51
C MET A 69 -7.48 -2.74 6.43
N PHE A 70 -7.35 -1.41 6.35
CA PHE A 70 -6.45 -0.74 5.42
C PHE A 70 -5.20 -0.23 6.12
N MET A 71 -4.05 -0.55 5.57
CA MET A 71 -2.75 -0.04 5.97
C MET A 71 -2.17 0.75 4.81
N GLY A 72 -2.28 2.08 4.88
CA GLY A 72 -1.85 3.00 3.84
C GLY A 72 -0.83 4.04 4.28
N GLN A 73 -0.35 3.95 5.52
CA GLN A 73 0.64 4.85 6.11
C GLN A 73 1.80 4.04 6.68
N ASP A 74 2.93 4.70 6.90
CA ASP A 74 4.11 4.09 7.53
C ASP A 74 3.78 3.59 8.94
N ILE A 75 4.44 2.49 9.33
CA ILE A 75 4.22 1.88 10.64
C ILE A 75 4.99 2.66 11.69
N ASP A 76 4.27 3.48 12.45
CA ASP A 76 4.74 4.09 13.68
C ASP A 76 4.05 3.43 14.90
N ASP A 77 4.42 3.88 16.09
CA ASP A 77 3.88 3.34 17.34
C ASP A 77 2.36 3.58 17.46
N ASP A 78 1.88 4.76 17.06
CA ASP A 78 0.46 5.14 17.18
C ASP A 78 -0.42 4.34 16.19
N PHE A 79 0.05 4.16 14.96
CA PHE A 79 -0.62 3.35 13.97
C PHE A 79 -0.61 1.87 14.35
N ALA A 80 0.53 1.35 14.79
CA ALA A 80 0.64 -0.02 15.27
C ALA A 80 -0.33 -0.29 16.43
N ASN A 81 -0.38 0.61 17.42
CA ASN A 81 -1.32 0.53 18.54
C ASN A 81 -2.77 0.55 18.08
N THR A 82 -3.11 1.39 17.10
CA THR A 82 -4.47 1.44 16.52
C THR A 82 -4.84 0.12 15.86
N ILE A 83 -3.95 -0.46 15.06
CA ILE A 83 -4.19 -1.75 14.39
C ILE A 83 -4.31 -2.89 15.40
N ILE A 84 -3.44 -2.94 16.40
CA ILE A 84 -3.50 -3.94 17.49
C ILE A 84 -4.82 -3.82 18.26
N ALA A 85 -5.25 -2.60 18.59
CA ALA A 85 -6.53 -2.37 19.28
C ALA A 85 -7.73 -2.85 18.45
N VAL A 86 -7.71 -2.62 17.13
CA VAL A 86 -8.77 -3.10 16.23
C VAL A 86 -8.77 -4.63 16.16
N LEU A 87 -7.61 -5.29 16.07
CA LEU A 87 -7.52 -6.75 16.08
C LEU A 87 -8.11 -7.33 17.38
N LEU A 88 -7.71 -6.81 18.53
CA LEU A 88 -8.24 -7.25 19.83
C LEU A 88 -9.75 -7.00 19.96
N PHE A 89 -10.24 -5.89 19.40
CA PHE A 89 -11.68 -5.61 19.35
C PHE A 89 -12.43 -6.65 18.50
N LEU A 90 -11.90 -6.99 17.32
CA LEU A 90 -12.49 -7.98 16.42
C LEU A 90 -12.49 -9.39 17.01
N GLU A 91 -11.46 -9.74 17.80
CA GLU A 91 -11.44 -10.97 18.58
C GLU A 91 -12.63 -11.06 19.54
N ASN A 92 -12.93 -9.98 20.26
CA ASN A 92 -14.03 -9.95 21.22
C ASN A 92 -15.41 -9.97 20.53
N GLU A 93 -15.53 -9.48 19.30
CA GLU A 93 -16.77 -9.50 18.54
C GLU A 93 -17.07 -10.89 17.94
N ASP A 94 -16.08 -11.52 17.29
CA ASP A 94 -16.16 -12.90 16.80
C ASP A 94 -14.75 -13.47 16.62
N ARG A 95 -14.50 -14.59 17.31
CA ARG A 95 -13.20 -15.29 17.36
C ARG A 95 -12.89 -16.17 16.16
N THR A 96 -13.86 -16.38 15.26
CA THR A 96 -13.77 -17.35 14.17
C THR A 96 -13.70 -16.70 12.80
N ALA A 97 -14.37 -15.56 12.62
CA ALA A 97 -14.43 -14.89 11.33
C ALA A 97 -13.06 -14.32 10.92
N PRO A 98 -12.63 -14.52 9.66
CA PRO A 98 -11.32 -14.08 9.19
C PRO A 98 -11.25 -12.55 9.05
N VAL A 99 -10.04 -12.02 9.14
CA VAL A 99 -9.75 -10.58 8.95
C VAL A 99 -8.91 -10.40 7.70
N SER A 100 -9.23 -9.38 6.89
CA SER A 100 -8.52 -9.06 5.65
C SER A 100 -7.77 -7.74 5.78
N MET A 101 -6.45 -7.79 5.70
CA MET A 101 -5.54 -6.65 5.78
C MET A 101 -5.04 -6.25 4.39
N TYR A 102 -5.44 -5.08 3.92
CA TYR A 102 -5.00 -4.47 2.68
C TYR A 102 -3.81 -3.55 2.94
N MET A 103 -2.68 -3.81 2.28
CA MET A 103 -1.40 -3.19 2.59
C MET A 103 -0.84 -2.39 1.42
N ASN A 104 -0.46 -1.16 1.70
CA ASN A 104 0.32 -0.26 0.87
C ASN A 104 1.17 0.63 1.77
N VAL A 105 2.29 0.10 2.24
CA VAL A 105 3.12 0.71 3.28
C VAL A 105 4.59 0.65 2.90
N GLY A 106 5.27 1.80 2.99
CA GLY A 106 6.68 1.98 2.63
C GLY A 106 7.67 1.46 3.67
N GLY A 107 7.20 1.03 4.84
CA GLY A 107 8.01 0.51 5.93
C GLY A 107 7.59 1.12 7.25
N GLY A 108 8.53 1.23 8.18
CA GLY A 108 8.29 1.86 9.47
C GLY A 108 9.23 1.35 10.56
N VAL A 109 8.84 1.61 11.80
CA VAL A 109 9.58 1.23 12.99
C VAL A 109 9.50 -0.28 13.19
N MET A 110 10.67 -0.93 13.23
CA MET A 110 10.77 -2.40 13.34
C MET A 110 10.06 -2.95 14.57
N LYS A 111 10.23 -2.30 15.73
CA LYS A 111 9.65 -2.76 17.01
C LYS A 111 8.12 -2.75 16.99
N SER A 112 7.52 -1.69 16.48
CA SER A 112 6.06 -1.54 16.38
C SER A 112 5.49 -2.57 15.41
N GLY A 113 6.18 -2.81 14.29
CA GLY A 113 5.79 -3.86 13.35
C GLY A 113 5.95 -5.28 13.90
N LEU A 114 6.98 -5.55 14.72
CA LEU A 114 7.10 -6.83 15.43
C LEU A 114 6.00 -7.04 16.46
N ALA A 115 5.58 -5.99 17.18
CA ALA A 115 4.44 -6.06 18.09
C ALA A 115 3.13 -6.37 17.36
N MET A 116 2.94 -5.78 16.17
CA MET A 116 1.82 -6.13 15.30
C MET A 116 1.89 -7.60 14.84
N TYR A 117 3.07 -8.06 14.41
CA TYR A 117 3.29 -9.45 14.00
C TYR A 117 2.95 -10.44 15.13
N ASP A 118 3.46 -10.20 16.34
CA ASP A 118 3.20 -11.07 17.50
C ASP A 118 1.71 -11.09 17.83
N THR A 119 1.04 -9.94 17.75
CA THR A 119 -0.42 -9.84 17.92
C THR A 119 -1.15 -10.66 16.86
N MET A 120 -0.74 -10.56 15.58
CA MET A 120 -1.33 -11.33 14.48
C MET A 120 -1.20 -12.84 14.70
N GLN A 121 -0.05 -13.32 15.19
CA GLN A 121 0.15 -14.75 15.48
C GLN A 121 -0.63 -15.24 16.70
N MET A 122 -0.94 -14.35 17.64
CA MET A 122 -1.72 -14.67 18.85
C MET A 122 -3.22 -14.81 18.55
N MET A 123 -3.73 -14.18 17.47
CA MET A 123 -5.16 -14.18 17.18
C MET A 123 -5.70 -15.59 16.84
N PRO A 124 -6.90 -15.96 17.33
CA PRO A 124 -7.48 -17.28 17.09
C PRO A 124 -8.08 -17.46 15.68
N TYR A 125 -8.30 -16.36 14.95
CA TYR A 125 -8.86 -16.36 13.60
C TYR A 125 -7.78 -16.13 12.54
N GLU A 126 -8.09 -16.49 11.30
CA GLU A 126 -7.18 -16.36 10.18
C GLU A 126 -7.08 -14.90 9.69
N ILE A 127 -5.85 -14.48 9.38
CA ILE A 127 -5.54 -13.13 8.90
C ILE A 127 -5.06 -13.23 7.46
N GLN A 128 -5.84 -12.67 6.54
CA GLN A 128 -5.54 -12.59 5.12
C GLN A 128 -4.78 -11.29 4.86
N THR A 129 -3.70 -11.36 4.11
CA THR A 129 -2.90 -10.17 3.75
C THR A 129 -3.01 -9.93 2.24
N VAL A 130 -3.20 -8.68 1.84
CA VAL A 130 -3.36 -8.30 0.42
C VAL A 130 -2.48 -7.09 0.13
N ASN A 131 -1.37 -7.29 -0.59
CA ASN A 131 -0.55 -6.18 -1.07
C ASN A 131 -1.20 -5.54 -2.31
N ILE A 132 -1.60 -4.27 -2.20
CA ILE A 132 -2.26 -3.53 -3.28
C ILE A 132 -1.35 -2.52 -3.99
N GLY A 133 -0.20 -2.20 -3.41
CA GLY A 133 0.72 -1.20 -3.92
C GLY A 133 2.16 -1.62 -3.65
N MET A 134 2.79 -0.97 -2.70
CA MET A 134 4.14 -1.33 -2.26
C MET A 134 4.09 -1.78 -0.81
N CYS A 135 4.76 -2.90 -0.52
CA CYS A 135 5.04 -3.33 0.84
C CYS A 135 6.55 -3.42 0.99
N ALA A 136 7.12 -2.60 1.86
CA ALA A 136 8.56 -2.51 2.05
C ALA A 136 9.00 -2.81 3.49
N GLN A 137 10.18 -3.40 3.63
CA GLN A 137 10.83 -3.72 4.90
C GLN A 137 9.89 -4.49 5.86
N ILE A 138 9.52 -3.87 6.99
CA ILE A 138 8.65 -4.47 8.01
C ILE A 138 7.21 -4.70 7.49
N ALA A 139 6.74 -3.91 6.53
CA ALA A 139 5.45 -4.15 5.89
C ALA A 139 5.48 -5.40 5.00
N ALA A 140 6.60 -5.66 4.30
CA ALA A 140 6.78 -6.90 3.54
C ALA A 140 6.83 -8.12 4.47
N PHE A 141 7.46 -7.97 5.64
CA PHE A 141 7.48 -9.00 6.68
C PHE A 141 6.07 -9.31 7.20
N ILE A 142 5.28 -8.30 7.55
CA ILE A 142 3.89 -8.46 8.00
C ILE A 142 3.03 -9.08 6.89
N ALA A 143 3.18 -8.63 5.64
CA ALA A 143 2.45 -9.19 4.51
C ALA A 143 2.74 -10.69 4.34
N ALA A 144 3.99 -11.12 4.52
CA ALA A 144 4.40 -12.51 4.44
C ALA A 144 3.96 -13.36 5.66
N SER A 145 3.74 -12.72 6.81
CA SER A 145 3.29 -13.38 8.06
C SER A 145 1.79 -13.71 8.12
N GLY A 146 1.02 -13.30 7.12
CA GLY A 146 -0.39 -13.67 7.02
C GLY A 146 -0.60 -15.18 7.00
N THR A 147 -1.83 -15.63 7.26
CA THR A 147 -2.16 -17.06 7.29
C THR A 147 -1.77 -17.72 5.97
N LYS A 148 -1.00 -18.82 6.05
CA LYS A 148 -0.53 -19.57 4.88
C LYS A 148 -1.70 -20.03 4.01
N GLY A 149 -1.61 -19.78 2.70
CA GLY A 149 -2.67 -19.99 1.72
C GLY A 149 -3.59 -18.78 1.51
N LYS A 150 -3.48 -17.73 2.35
CA LYS A 150 -4.32 -16.52 2.30
C LYS A 150 -3.50 -15.23 2.17
N ARG A 151 -2.27 -15.34 1.66
CA ARG A 151 -1.40 -14.20 1.36
C ARG A 151 -1.51 -13.85 -0.13
N PHE A 152 -1.93 -12.63 -0.42
CA PHE A 152 -2.29 -12.19 -1.76
C PHE A 152 -1.54 -10.93 -2.18
N ALA A 153 -1.41 -10.73 -3.49
CA ALA A 153 -0.96 -9.45 -4.05
C ALA A 153 -1.68 -9.12 -5.35
N LEU A 154 -1.80 -7.83 -5.66
CA LEU A 154 -2.24 -7.34 -6.96
C LEU A 154 -1.10 -7.44 -8.00
N PRO A 155 -1.41 -7.47 -9.31
CA PRO A 155 -0.40 -7.71 -10.36
C PRO A 155 0.71 -6.66 -10.42
N ASN A 156 0.37 -5.41 -10.13
CA ASN A 156 1.33 -4.29 -10.13
C ASN A 156 1.98 -4.07 -8.76
N ALA A 157 1.65 -4.90 -7.77
CA ALA A 157 2.22 -4.74 -6.45
C ALA A 157 3.72 -5.02 -6.46
N ARG A 158 4.42 -4.40 -5.51
CA ARG A 158 5.86 -4.53 -5.32
C ARG A 158 6.16 -4.87 -3.87
N PHE A 159 7.16 -5.74 -3.70
CA PHE A 159 7.77 -6.03 -2.42
C PHE A 159 9.19 -5.51 -2.44
N MET A 160 9.61 -4.91 -1.34
CA MET A 160 10.97 -4.44 -1.16
C MET A 160 11.45 -4.93 0.20
N MET A 161 12.50 -5.74 0.23
CA MET A 161 13.12 -6.19 1.46
C MET A 161 14.42 -5.42 1.65
N GLN A 162 14.59 -4.89 2.86
CA GLN A 162 15.78 -4.13 3.26
C GLN A 162 16.19 -4.57 4.66
N ASN A 163 17.49 -4.58 4.93
CA ASN A 163 17.98 -4.80 6.29
C ASN A 163 17.54 -3.65 7.21
N PRO A 164 17.31 -3.94 8.51
CA PRO A 164 17.11 -2.89 9.48
C PRO A 164 18.36 -2.00 9.53
N ARG A 165 18.13 -0.70 9.68
CA ARG A 165 19.15 0.33 9.77
C ARG A 165 19.10 0.95 11.16
N ILE A 166 20.21 1.54 11.58
CA ILE A 166 20.21 2.44 12.73
C ILE A 166 19.52 3.72 12.28
N GLU A 167 18.39 4.03 12.89
CA GLU A 167 17.69 5.28 12.66
C GLU A 167 18.11 6.29 13.72
N PRO A 168 18.58 7.49 13.32
CA PRO A 168 18.88 8.52 14.30
C PRO A 168 17.59 8.95 15.00
N PRO A 169 17.63 9.25 16.31
CA PRO A 169 16.46 9.75 17.03
C PRO A 169 15.90 10.98 16.33
N VAL A 170 14.60 11.04 16.16
CA VAL A 170 13.93 12.17 15.52
C VAL A 170 13.50 13.17 16.59
N ASP A 171 13.59 14.47 16.33
CA ASP A 171 13.02 15.48 17.23
C ASP A 171 11.50 15.59 17.07
N ASN A 172 10.85 16.36 17.95
CA ASN A 172 9.40 16.60 17.91
C ASN A 172 8.93 17.28 16.61
N LYS A 173 9.86 17.69 15.72
CA LYS A 173 9.58 18.30 14.42
C LYS A 173 9.87 17.36 13.25
N GLY A 174 10.21 16.09 13.52
CA GLY A 174 10.48 15.11 12.48
C GLY A 174 11.89 15.22 11.89
N GLN A 175 12.81 15.99 12.49
CA GLN A 175 14.18 16.11 12.00
C GLN A 175 15.13 15.15 12.72
N PRO A 176 16.04 14.49 11.97
CA PRO A 176 17.00 13.57 12.55
C PRO A 176 17.96 14.35 13.47
N ARG A 177 17.96 13.99 14.75
CA ARG A 177 18.88 14.56 15.73
C ARG A 177 20.24 13.89 15.59
N GLN A 178 21.25 14.71 15.40
CA GLN A 178 22.62 14.25 15.50
C GLN A 178 22.95 14.05 16.97
N ARG A 179 22.87 12.80 17.44
CA ARG A 179 23.27 12.42 18.80
C ARG A 179 24.76 12.07 18.76
N ILE A 180 25.57 12.81 19.52
CA ILE A 180 26.95 12.40 19.78
C ILE A 180 26.87 11.19 20.71
N MET A 181 27.30 10.04 20.21
CA MET A 181 27.26 8.78 20.95
C MET A 181 28.64 8.39 21.44
N GLN A 182 28.71 7.84 22.64
CA GLN A 182 29.94 7.20 23.12
C GLN A 182 30.16 5.87 22.36
N ALA A 183 31.42 5.43 22.22
CA ALA A 183 31.74 4.18 21.54
C ALA A 183 31.01 2.96 22.16
N THR A 184 30.80 2.97 23.48
CA THR A 184 30.06 1.94 24.21
C THR A 184 28.56 1.94 23.85
N GLU A 185 27.94 3.12 23.73
CA GLU A 185 26.53 3.24 23.32
C GLU A 185 26.35 2.78 21.87
N MET A 186 27.26 3.17 20.97
CA MET A 186 27.24 2.76 19.58
C MET A 186 27.32 1.24 19.44
N ARG A 187 28.20 0.60 20.23
CA ARG A 187 28.30 -0.87 20.27
C ARG A 187 26.97 -1.52 20.69
N LEU A 188 26.26 -0.94 21.65
CA LEU A 188 24.98 -1.46 22.13
C LEU A 188 23.89 -1.34 21.05
N GLU A 189 23.78 -0.17 20.40
CA GLU A 189 22.80 0.03 19.33
C GLU A 189 23.06 -0.86 18.12
N VAL A 190 24.31 -1.00 17.70
CA VAL A 190 24.69 -1.93 16.62
C VAL A 190 24.32 -3.37 16.98
N ALA A 191 24.57 -3.79 18.23
CA ALA A 191 24.21 -5.13 18.68
C ALA A 191 22.69 -5.36 18.65
N GLU A 192 21.88 -4.34 18.97
CA GLU A 192 20.42 -4.45 18.92
C GLU A 192 19.90 -4.52 17.48
N VAL A 193 20.42 -3.69 16.56
CA VAL A 193 20.04 -3.78 15.14
C VAL A 193 20.43 -5.12 14.52
N LEU A 194 21.56 -5.70 14.93
CA LEU A 194 21.95 -7.05 14.51
C LEU A 194 20.99 -8.13 15.03
N ARG A 195 20.43 -7.97 16.24
CA ARG A 195 19.38 -8.88 16.76
C ARG A 195 18.10 -8.74 15.96
N ASP A 196 17.68 -7.53 15.64
CA ASP A 196 16.49 -7.29 14.82
C ASP A 196 16.66 -7.85 13.41
N LYS A 197 17.85 -7.71 12.81
CA LYS A 197 18.19 -8.35 11.54
C LYS A 197 18.01 -9.87 11.63
N LYS A 198 18.56 -10.50 12.67
CA LYS A 198 18.46 -11.95 12.87
C LYS A 198 17.00 -12.40 12.98
N ARG A 199 16.19 -11.73 13.82
CA ARG A 199 14.75 -12.00 13.96
C ARG A 199 13.99 -11.88 12.65
N MET A 200 14.27 -10.83 11.88
CA MET A 200 13.63 -10.58 10.59
C MET A 200 13.95 -11.71 9.60
N ILE A 201 15.21 -12.13 9.52
CA ILE A 201 15.65 -13.21 8.61
C ILE A 201 15.04 -14.55 9.03
N GLU A 202 15.04 -14.87 10.33
CA GLU A 202 14.40 -16.07 10.85
C GLU A 202 12.90 -16.12 10.55
N GLY A 203 12.20 -14.99 10.69
CA GLY A 203 10.78 -14.89 10.32
C GLY A 203 10.56 -15.04 8.80
N PHE A 204 11.36 -14.37 7.96
CA PHE A 204 11.25 -14.58 6.51
C PHE A 204 11.54 -16.03 6.11
N ALA A 205 12.51 -16.70 6.74
CA ALA A 205 12.80 -18.10 6.51
C ALA A 205 11.59 -18.99 6.85
N SER A 206 10.89 -18.72 7.96
CA SER A 206 9.71 -19.48 8.36
C SER A 206 8.51 -19.25 7.42
N PHE A 207 8.32 -18.03 6.92
CA PHE A 207 7.19 -17.70 6.04
C PHE A 207 7.39 -18.16 4.59
N THR A 208 8.62 -18.05 4.08
CA THR A 208 8.95 -18.33 2.67
C THR A 208 9.45 -19.75 2.44
N GLY A 209 10.01 -20.40 3.47
CA GLY A 209 10.70 -21.68 3.35
C GLY A 209 12.09 -21.59 2.70
N GLN A 210 12.60 -20.39 2.45
CA GLN A 210 13.96 -20.20 1.92
C GLN A 210 15.01 -20.43 3.03
N PRO A 211 16.22 -20.94 2.68
CA PRO A 211 17.30 -21.09 3.64
C PRO A 211 17.83 -19.72 4.10
N ILE A 212 18.24 -19.63 5.36
CA ILE A 212 18.75 -18.41 6.00
C ILE A 212 19.93 -17.81 5.21
N ASP A 213 20.87 -18.63 4.75
CA ASP A 213 22.05 -18.17 4.01
C ASP A 213 21.68 -17.43 2.70
N LYS A 214 20.61 -17.88 2.04
CA LYS A 214 20.10 -17.23 0.82
C LYS A 214 19.46 -15.89 1.15
N LEU A 215 18.66 -15.83 2.23
CA LEU A 215 18.04 -14.59 2.69
C LEU A 215 19.09 -13.55 3.12
N GLU A 216 20.16 -13.98 3.79
CA GLU A 216 21.27 -13.10 4.16
C GLU A 216 21.98 -12.49 2.95
N LEU A 217 22.12 -13.26 1.87
CA LEU A 217 22.71 -12.80 0.61
C LEU A 217 21.77 -11.85 -0.13
N ASP A 218 20.50 -12.24 -0.29
CA ASP A 218 19.49 -11.49 -1.02
C ASP A 218 19.23 -10.13 -0.35
N PHE A 219 19.14 -10.10 0.99
CA PHE A 219 18.88 -8.88 1.76
C PHE A 219 20.12 -8.04 2.06
N LYS A 220 21.30 -8.41 1.52
CA LYS A 220 22.52 -7.60 1.69
C LYS A 220 22.35 -6.19 1.13
N ARG A 221 21.49 -6.03 0.12
CA ARG A 221 21.04 -4.76 -0.46
C ARG A 221 19.53 -4.76 -0.56
N ASP A 222 18.98 -3.63 -0.99
CA ASP A 222 17.57 -3.49 -1.32
C ASP A 222 17.20 -4.52 -2.37
N PHE A 223 16.30 -5.42 -2.00
CA PHE A 223 15.86 -6.53 -2.84
C PHE A 223 14.40 -6.32 -3.21
N TYR A 224 14.16 -6.11 -4.51
CA TYR A 224 12.82 -5.84 -5.03
C TYR A 224 12.27 -7.07 -5.72
N LEU A 225 10.99 -7.34 -5.50
CA LEU A 225 10.25 -8.37 -6.20
C LEU A 225 8.96 -7.79 -6.76
N ASN A 226 8.66 -8.13 -8.00
CA ASN A 226 7.31 -7.99 -8.52
C ASN A 226 6.38 -9.03 -7.88
N ALA A 227 5.07 -8.87 -8.05
CA ALA A 227 4.10 -9.76 -7.41
C ALA A 227 4.24 -11.23 -7.84
N TYR A 228 4.66 -11.51 -9.07
CA TYR A 228 4.89 -12.86 -9.56
C TYR A 228 6.15 -13.49 -8.93
N GLU A 229 7.26 -12.75 -8.93
CA GLU A 229 8.51 -13.15 -8.29
C GLU A 229 8.32 -13.34 -6.78
N ALA A 230 7.52 -12.49 -6.12
CA ALA A 230 7.18 -12.63 -4.71
C ALA A 230 6.41 -13.92 -4.41
N SER A 231 5.55 -14.36 -5.33
CA SER A 231 4.86 -15.66 -5.22
C SER A 231 5.84 -16.82 -5.36
N GLN A 232 6.73 -16.76 -6.34
CA GLN A 232 7.78 -17.78 -6.52
C GLN A 232 8.77 -17.83 -5.35
N TYR A 233 9.06 -16.67 -4.75
CA TYR A 233 9.94 -16.57 -3.60
C TYR A 233 9.31 -17.14 -2.32
N GLY A 234 7.97 -17.19 -2.26
CA GLY A 234 7.20 -17.71 -1.13
C GLY A 234 6.66 -16.63 -0.18
N LEU A 235 6.75 -15.35 -0.55
CA LEU A 235 6.20 -14.23 0.25
C LEU A 235 4.67 -14.18 0.20
N ILE A 236 4.10 -14.54 -0.95
CA ILE A 236 2.66 -14.61 -1.16
C ILE A 236 2.27 -15.96 -1.74
N ASP A 237 1.02 -16.37 -1.51
CA ASP A 237 0.50 -17.64 -2.00
C ASP A 237 -0.15 -17.49 -3.37
N GLN A 238 -0.89 -16.39 -3.60
CA GLN A 238 -1.68 -16.21 -4.83
C GLN A 238 -1.69 -14.78 -5.33
N LEU A 239 -1.72 -14.64 -6.67
CA LEU A 239 -1.90 -13.36 -7.34
C LEU A 239 -3.38 -13.11 -7.61
N LEU A 240 -3.90 -11.96 -7.17
CA LEU A 240 -5.27 -11.54 -7.47
C LEU A 240 -5.33 -10.89 -8.85
N LEU A 241 -5.61 -11.70 -9.87
CA LEU A 241 -5.86 -11.20 -11.21
C LEU A 241 -7.21 -10.46 -11.26
N PRO A 242 -7.32 -9.38 -12.07
CA PRO A 242 -8.59 -8.70 -12.25
C PRO A 242 -9.62 -9.73 -12.72
N LYS A 243 -10.71 -9.88 -11.96
CA LYS A 243 -11.89 -10.60 -12.42
C LYS A 243 -12.47 -9.81 -13.59
N ARG A 244 -11.97 -10.06 -14.80
CA ARG A 244 -12.66 -9.61 -16.01
C ARG A 244 -14.06 -10.24 -15.92
N PRO A 245 -15.15 -9.46 -15.93
CA PRO A 245 -16.48 -10.04 -15.89
C PRO A 245 -16.56 -11.06 -17.03
N SER A 246 -16.87 -12.31 -16.69
CA SER A 246 -16.94 -13.39 -17.66
C SER A 246 -18.00 -13.03 -18.71
N LYS A 247 -17.53 -12.74 -19.93
CA LYS A 247 -18.29 -12.45 -21.17
C LYS A 247 -19.14 -11.18 -21.13
N ILE A 248 -18.62 -10.10 -21.73
CA ILE A 248 -19.47 -9.11 -22.41
C ILE A 248 -20.18 -9.89 -23.53
N LYS A 249 -21.50 -10.07 -23.43
CA LYS A 249 -22.26 -10.94 -24.36
C LYS A 249 -22.40 -10.32 -25.75
N SER A 250 -22.33 -8.99 -25.88
CA SER A 250 -22.34 -8.33 -27.18
C SER A 250 -21.72 -6.93 -27.15
N LYS A 251 -21.25 -6.45 -28.30
CA LYS A 251 -20.73 -5.08 -28.51
C LYS A 251 -21.78 -3.99 -28.17
N ALA A 252 -23.06 -4.34 -28.06
CA ALA A 252 -24.16 -3.44 -27.73
C ALA A 252 -24.30 -3.12 -26.23
N ASP A 253 -23.71 -3.93 -25.35
CA ASP A 253 -23.74 -3.71 -23.89
C ASP A 253 -22.73 -2.65 -23.43
N ILE A 254 -21.82 -2.27 -24.32
CA ILE A 254 -20.88 -1.18 -24.10
C ILE A 254 -21.58 0.14 -24.48
N ARG A 255 -22.45 0.65 -23.60
CA ARG A 255 -22.82 2.08 -23.64
C ARG A 255 -21.66 2.89 -23.06
N PHE A 256 -20.61 3.10 -23.84
CA PHE A 256 -19.84 4.31 -23.65
C PHE A 256 -20.84 5.44 -23.90
N GLY A 257 -21.16 6.22 -22.87
CA GLY A 257 -21.89 7.47 -23.06
C GLY A 257 -21.25 8.21 -24.23
N ASN A 258 -22.06 8.89 -25.04
CA ASN A 258 -21.63 9.56 -26.27
C ASN A 258 -20.74 10.77 -25.91
N PHE A 259 -19.57 10.52 -25.35
CA PHE A 259 -18.51 11.48 -25.05
C PHE A 259 -17.67 11.60 -26.32
N GLY A 260 -18.28 12.17 -27.35
CA GLY A 260 -17.68 12.39 -28.66
C GLY A 260 -17.97 13.79 -29.13
N GLY A 261 -17.56 14.79 -28.35
CA GLY A 261 -17.40 16.14 -28.90
C GLY A 261 -16.23 16.16 -29.90
N PRO A 262 -16.27 16.98 -30.95
CA PRO A 262 -15.20 17.09 -31.95
C PRO A 262 -13.82 17.47 -31.36
N GLU A 263 -13.79 17.85 -30.08
CA GLU A 263 -12.66 18.39 -29.33
C GLU A 263 -11.72 17.30 -28.75
N GLN A 264 -12.13 16.03 -28.79
CA GLN A 264 -11.34 14.90 -28.27
C GLN A 264 -10.69 14.04 -29.37
N ARG A 265 -10.45 14.59 -30.57
CA ARG A 265 -9.58 13.93 -31.54
C ARG A 265 -8.12 14.12 -31.13
N TYR A 266 -7.45 13.01 -30.83
CA TYR A 266 -6.00 12.93 -30.67
C TYR A 266 -5.31 13.62 -31.87
N GLN A 267 -4.52 14.67 -31.63
CA GLN A 267 -3.87 15.51 -32.65
C GLN A 267 -2.69 14.83 -33.37
N GLY A 268 -2.78 13.54 -33.69
CA GLY A 268 -1.65 12.79 -34.25
C GLY A 268 -2.00 11.59 -35.11
N GLY A 269 -3.24 11.46 -35.58
CA GLY A 269 -3.62 10.38 -36.50
C GLY A 269 -3.92 10.92 -37.89
N ASN A 270 -2.98 10.83 -38.82
CA ASN A 270 -3.33 10.87 -40.23
C ASN A 270 -4.18 9.64 -40.55
N ASP A 271 -5.29 9.87 -41.25
CA ASP A 271 -6.26 8.87 -41.68
C ASP A 271 -5.60 7.86 -42.64
N ASN A 272 -5.01 6.81 -42.09
CA ASN A 272 -4.69 5.56 -42.78
C ASN A 272 -4.61 4.45 -41.72
N SER A 273 -5.78 4.02 -41.24
CA SER A 273 -5.89 2.77 -40.49
C SER A 273 -5.42 1.61 -41.37
N PRO A 274 -4.42 0.79 -40.97
CA PRO A 274 -4.04 -0.40 -41.72
C PRO A 274 -5.19 -1.41 -41.69
N SER A 275 -5.60 -1.88 -42.85
CA SER A 275 -6.49 -3.03 -42.97
C SER A 275 -5.86 -4.25 -42.29
N ILE A 276 -6.59 -4.85 -41.36
CA ILE A 276 -6.21 -6.10 -40.68
C ILE A 276 -6.20 -7.21 -41.75
N PRO A 277 -5.08 -7.91 -42.03
CA PRO A 277 -5.12 -9.05 -42.92
C PRO A 277 -5.77 -10.26 -42.23
N PRO A 278 -6.46 -11.13 -42.98
CA PRO A 278 -7.20 -12.24 -42.40
C PRO A 278 -6.26 -13.36 -41.94
N ASN A 279 -6.64 -13.92 -40.80
CA ASN A 279 -6.15 -15.10 -40.10
C ASN A 279 -5.48 -16.18 -40.99
N ALA A 280 -4.25 -16.56 -40.65
CA ALA A 280 -3.60 -17.79 -41.12
C ALA A 280 -3.07 -18.55 -39.90
N GLY A 281 -3.60 -19.75 -39.69
CA GLY A 281 -3.09 -20.71 -38.72
C GLY A 281 -1.81 -21.40 -39.19
N ASN A 282 -1.34 -22.29 -38.31
CA ASN A 282 -0.29 -23.30 -38.42
C ASN A 282 1.16 -22.89 -38.07
N ASP A 283 1.60 -23.49 -36.96
CA ASP A 283 2.75 -24.39 -36.83
C ASP A 283 4.16 -23.92 -37.27
N GLY A 284 4.99 -23.63 -36.27
CA GLY A 284 6.46 -23.61 -36.39
C GLY A 284 7.13 -23.38 -35.02
N PRO A 285 8.26 -24.05 -34.70
CA PRO A 285 8.86 -24.00 -33.37
C PRO A 285 9.58 -22.65 -33.15
N PRO A 286 9.79 -22.21 -31.89
CA PRO A 286 10.47 -20.95 -31.63
C PRO A 286 11.96 -21.06 -32.01
N PRO A 287 12.55 -20.10 -32.76
CA PRO A 287 13.98 -20.06 -32.94
C PRO A 287 14.70 -19.59 -31.66
N ALA A 288 15.88 -20.18 -31.46
CA ALA A 288 16.75 -20.03 -30.32
C ALA A 288 17.56 -18.71 -30.34
N GLY A 289 17.65 -18.08 -29.16
CA GLY A 289 18.88 -17.46 -28.63
C GLY A 289 19.31 -16.05 -29.10
N ILE A 290 19.88 -15.35 -28.10
CA ILE A 290 20.91 -14.29 -28.14
C ILE A 290 20.41 -12.91 -28.67
N TYR A 291 20.45 -11.78 -27.96
CA TYR A 291 21.30 -11.26 -26.87
C TYR A 291 20.49 -10.61 -25.75
#